data_AF-A0A520JBK8-F1
#
_entry.id   AF-A0A520JBK8-F1
#
_cell.length_a   1.000
_cell.length_b   1.000
_cell.length_c   1.000
_cell.angle_alpha   90.00
_cell.angle_beta   90.00
_cell.angle_gamma   90.00
#
_symmetry.space_group_name_H-M   'P 1'
#
loop_
_entity.id
_entity.type
_entity.pdbx_description
1 polymer ?
#
loop_
_entity_poly.entity_id
_entity_poly.type
_entity_poly.pdbx_seq_one_letter_code
_entity_poly.pdbx_strand_id
1 'polypeptide(L)' 'MTDTDRILTAAKRPEDVDAALRPKTLDEFVGQKAARENLRIFIQAAKSRGDALDHV' A
#
# COMPACT_ATOMS: atom_id res chain seq x y z
N MET A 1 -0.04 -26.25 -0.83
CA MET A 1 -0.76 -24.97 -0.84
C MET A 1 -0.16 -24.12 -1.94
N THR A 2 -0.94 -23.83 -2.98
CA THR A 2 -0.53 -23.00 -4.12
C THR A 2 -0.43 -21.53 -3.69
N ASP A 3 0.58 -20.81 -4.16
CA ASP A 3 0.86 -19.41 -3.82
C ASP A 3 -0.34 -18.45 -4.04
N THR A 4 -1.26 -18.84 -4.93
CA THR A 4 -2.49 -18.13 -5.27
C THR A 4 -3.50 -17.99 -4.12
N ASP A 5 -3.39 -18.81 -3.06
CA ASP A 5 -4.33 -18.81 -1.93
C ASP A 5 -3.92 -17.85 -0.79
N ARG A 6 -2.88 -17.03 -1.00
CA ARG A 6 -2.44 -16.06 0.00
C ARG A 6 -3.35 -14.83 -0.02
N ILE A 7 -3.75 -14.38 1.16
CA ILE A 7 -4.54 -13.15 1.35
C ILE A 7 -3.83 -11.90 0.77
N LEU A 8 -2.50 -11.95 0.64
CA LEU A 8 -1.66 -10.86 0.15
C LEU A 8 -1.33 -10.94 -1.35
N THR A 9 -1.99 -11.81 -2.13
CA THR A 9 -1.75 -11.86 -3.58
C THR A 9 -2.34 -10.63 -4.27
N ALA A 10 -1.73 -10.23 -5.39
CA ALA A 10 -2.22 -9.13 -6.23
C ALA A 10 -3.47 -9.49 -7.06
N ALA A 11 -3.96 -10.74 -6.95
CA ALA A 11 -5.11 -11.22 -7.70
C ALA A 11 -6.41 -10.61 -7.14
N LYS A 12 -7.22 -10.02 -8.02
CA LYS A 12 -8.50 -9.43 -7.65
C LYS A 12 -9.48 -10.53 -7.26
N ARG A 13 -10.13 -10.38 -6.10
CA ARG A 13 -11.13 -11.29 -5.56
C ARG A 13 -12.53 -10.66 -5.55
N PRO A 14 -13.60 -11.47 -5.49
CA PRO A 14 -14.97 -10.98 -5.42
C PRO A 14 -15.22 -10.00 -4.26
N GLU A 15 -14.53 -10.17 -3.13
CA GLU A 15 -14.58 -9.29 -1.95
C GLU A 15 -13.91 -7.92 -2.13
N ASP A 16 -13.15 -7.70 -3.21
CA ASP A 16 -12.46 -6.43 -3.48
C ASP A 16 -13.38 -5.34 -4.05
N VAL A 17 -14.71 -5.49 -3.98
CA VAL A 17 -15.67 -4.47 -4.46
C VAL A 17 -15.46 -3.13 -3.74
N ASP A 18 -15.14 -3.19 -2.45
CA ASP A 18 -14.80 -2.03 -1.62
C ASP A 18 -13.48 -1.35 -2.03
N ALA A 19 -12.63 -2.01 -2.82
CA ALA A 19 -11.39 -1.41 -3.31
C ALA A 19 -11.64 -0.21 -4.24
N ALA A 20 -12.85 -0.08 -4.81
CA ALA A 20 -13.25 1.11 -5.57
C ALA A 20 -13.46 2.34 -4.67
N LEU A 21 -13.78 2.14 -3.39
CA LEU A 21 -13.99 3.21 -2.39
C LEU A 21 -12.71 3.57 -1.64
N ARG A 22 -11.67 2.73 -1.72
CA ARG A 22 -10.38 2.98 -1.07
C ARG A 22 -9.51 3.89 -1.94
N PRO A 23 -8.84 4.90 -1.35
CA PRO A 23 -7.85 5.72 -2.03
C PRO A 23 -6.82 4.85 -2.76
N LYS A 24 -6.54 5.16 -4.03
CA LYS A 24 -5.53 4.47 -4.84
C LYS A 24 -4.14 5.03 -4.60
N THR A 25 -4.07 6.30 -4.20
CA THR A 25 -2.83 7.00 -3.92
C THR A 25 -2.82 7.54 -2.48
N LEU A 26 -1.61 7.78 -1.96
CA LEU A 26 -1.45 8.42 -0.65
C LEU A 26 -2.00 9.86 -0.64
N ASP A 27 -2.05 10.50 -1.81
CA ASP A 27 -2.54 11.86 -1.98
C ASP A 27 -4.08 11.93 -1.90
N GLU A 28 -4.77 10.89 -2.39
CA GLU A 28 -6.22 10.73 -2.28
C GLU A 28 -6.68 10.38 -0.86
N PHE A 29 -5.77 9.98 0.03
CA PHE A 29 -6.12 9.57 1.39
C PHE A 29 -6.47 10.78 2.26
N VAL A 30 -7.71 10.88 2.73
CA VAL A 30 -8.17 12.02 3.54
C VAL A 30 -7.81 11.82 5.02
N GLY A 31 -7.28 12.86 5.67
CA GLY A 31 -6.87 12.84 7.08
C GLY A 31 -5.39 12.52 7.29
N GLN A 32 -4.99 12.27 8.55
CA GLN A 32 -3.65 11.79 8.94
C GLN A 32 -2.45 12.47 8.24
N LYS A 33 -2.48 13.80 8.09
CA LYS A 33 -1.49 14.56 7.31
C LYS A 33 -0.04 14.23 7.72
N ALA A 34 0.26 14.27 9.02
CA ALA A 34 1.62 14.01 9.51
C ALA A 34 2.11 12.60 9.19
N ALA A 35 1.26 11.58 9.36
CA ALA A 35 1.61 10.20 9.04
C ALA A 35 1.85 10.01 7.52
N ARG A 36 1.02 10.63 6.67
CA ARG A 36 1.21 10.59 5.22
C ARG A 36 2.51 11.23 4.76
N GLU A 37 2.90 12.37 5.34
CA GLU A 37 4.18 13.02 5.02
C GLU A 37 5.37 12.13 5.41
N ASN A 38 5.35 11.56 6.61
CA ASN A 38 6.41 10.64 7.05
C ASN A 38 6.50 9.42 6.13
N LEU A 39 5.35 8.81 5.80
CA LEU A 39 5.29 7.66 4.91
C LEU A 39 5.82 8.00 3.50
N ARG A 40 5.55 9.21 2.99
CA ARG A 40 6.08 9.67 1.71
C ARG A 40 7.61 9.69 1.72
N ILE A 41 8.23 10.20 2.79
CA ILE A 41 9.69 10.23 2.94
C ILE A 41 10.25 8.80 2.96
N PHE A 42 9.65 7.91 3.74
CA PHE A 42 10.10 6.52 3.81
C PHE A 42 10.00 5.78 2.46
N ILE A 43 8.89 5.94 1.76
CA ILE A 43 8.70 5.36 0.41
C ILE A 43 9.77 5.90 -0.55
N GLN A 44 10.02 7.21 -0.54
CA GLN A 44 11.05 7.80 -1.40
C GLN A 44 12.45 7.28 -1.06
N ALA A 45 12.78 7.15 0.22
CA ALA A 45 14.07 6.61 0.66
C ALA A 45 14.26 5.16 0.24
N ALA A 46 13.24 4.30 0.43
CA ALA A 46 13.27 2.90 0.01
C ALA A 46 13.42 2.78 -1.51
N LYS A 47 12.64 3.54 -2.29
CA LYS A 47 12.76 3.62 -3.76
C LYS A 47 14.17 4.06 -4.20
N SER A 48 14.75 5.04 -3.51
CA SER A 48 16.10 5.52 -3.83
C SER A 48 17.19 4.49 -3.55
N ARG A 49 16.99 3.60 -2.58
CA ARG A 49 17.92 2.48 -2.29
C ARG A 49 17.67 1.26 -3.19
N GLY A 50 16.47 1.14 -3.76
CA GLY A 50 16.06 -0.05 -4.50
C GLY A 50 15.65 -1.21 -3.60
N ASP A 51 15.48 -0.97 -2.30
CA ASP A 51 15.12 -1.97 -1.30
C ASP A 51 13.63 -1.89 -0.93
N ALA A 52 13.11 -2.99 -0.38
CA ALA A 52 11.79 -2.99 0.22
C ALA A 52 11.71 -2.00 1.39
N LEU A 53 10.53 -1.41 1.59
CA LEU A 53 10.27 -0.62 2.78
C LEU A 53 10.18 -1.55 4.00
N ASP A 54 10.94 -1.26 5.06
CA ASP A 54 10.86 -2.01 6.31
C ASP A 54 9.47 -1.89 6.94
N HIS A 55 9.04 -2.97 7.59
CA HIS A 55 7.76 -3.03 8.30
C HIS A 55 7.88 -2.32 9.64
N VAL A 56 7.13 -1.22 9.81
CA VAL A 56 6.91 -0.51 11.08
C VAL A 56 5.50 -0.78 11.56
#